data_AF-A0A6P0V0R4-F1
#
_entry.id   AF-A0A6P0V0R4-F1
#
_cell.length_a   1.000
_cell.length_b   1.000
_cell.length_c   1.000
_cell.angle_alpha   90.00
_cell.angle_beta   90.00
_cell.angle_gamma   90.00
#
_symmetry.space_group_name_H-M   'P 1'
#
loop_
_entity.id
_entity.type
_entity.pdbx_description
1 polymer ?
#
loop_
_entity_poly.entity_id
_entity_poly.type
_entity_poly.pdbx_seq_one_letter_code
_entity_poly.pdbx_strand_id
1 'polypeptide(L)'
;MSKESLALFARLSSILVEMPPELLQSVEAYEKRFHQCLENDGIDPVQARIIQLAIDGLWFSEVFQMSVPNEERRAQVVETLLTMTRSLQ
;
A
#
# COMPACT_ATOMS: atom_id res chain seq x y z
N MET A 1 6.16 5.49 -22.37
CA MET A 1 6.50 5.77 -20.95
C MET A 1 6.82 7.25 -20.84
N SER A 2 6.20 7.97 -19.91
CA SER A 2 6.45 9.42 -19.76
C SER A 2 7.83 9.66 -19.12
N LYS A 3 8.39 10.86 -19.28
CA LYS A 3 9.66 11.21 -18.62
C LYS A 3 9.53 11.14 -17.09
N GLU A 4 8.36 11.46 -16.54
CA GLU A 4 8.11 11.32 -15.10
C GLU A 4 8.13 9.85 -14.67
N SER A 5 7.52 8.95 -15.45
CA SER A 5 7.51 7.51 -15.11
C SER A 5 8.91 6.90 -15.19
N LEU A 6 9.73 7.28 -16.17
CA LEU A 6 11.14 6.85 -16.24
C LEU A 6 11.95 7.35 -15.03
N ALA A 7 11.77 8.62 -14.63
CA ALA A 7 12.47 9.20 -13.49
C ALA A 7 12.05 8.54 -12.16
N LEU A 8 10.77 8.18 -12.03
CA LEU A 8 10.25 7.44 -10.88
C LEU A 8 10.87 6.04 -10.78
N PHE A 9 10.90 5.29 -11.89
CA PHE A 9 11.54 3.97 -11.92
C PHE A 9 13.02 4.04 -11.53
N ALA A 10 13.77 5.01 -12.06
CA ALA A 10 15.17 5.18 -11.73
C ALA A 10 15.39 5.46 -10.22
N ARG A 11 14.57 6.32 -9.62
CA ARG A 11 14.61 6.63 -8.18
C ARG A 11 14.31 5.40 -7.32
N LEU A 12 13.26 4.65 -7.66
CA LEU A 12 12.90 3.42 -6.94
C LEU A 12 14.02 2.38 -7.04
N SER A 13 14.66 2.24 -8.21
CA SER A 13 15.75 1.28 -8.40
C SER A 13 17.03 1.63 -7.64
N SER A 14 17.39 2.91 -7.49
CA SER A 14 18.57 3.32 -6.72
C SER A 14 18.40 3.01 -5.24
N ILE A 15 17.20 3.25 -4.68
CA ILE A 15 16.90 2.90 -3.29
C ILE A 15 17.05 1.39 -3.06
N LEU A 16 16.51 0.56 -3.96
CA LEU A 16 16.62 -0.91 -3.87
C LEU A 16 18.07 -1.42 -3.91
N VAL A 17 18.94 -0.78 -4.69
CA VAL A 17 20.37 -1.16 -4.81
C VAL A 17 21.18 -0.72 -3.59
N GLU A 18 20.77 0.36 -2.93
CA GLU A 18 21.46 0.94 -1.77
C GLU A 18 20.93 0.41 -0.43
N MET A 19 19.83 -0.35 -0.42
CA MET A 19 19.26 -0.95 0.79
C MET A 19 20.15 -2.09 1.33
N PRO A 20 20.54 -2.04 2.61
CA PRO A 20 21.27 -3.14 3.25
C PRO A 20 20.46 -4.45 3.18
N PRO A 21 21.09 -5.61 2.91
CA PRO A 21 20.41 -6.91 2.87
C PRO A 21 19.61 -7.22 4.15
N GLU A 22 20.09 -6.75 5.31
CA GLU A 22 19.43 -6.92 6.61
C GLU A 22 18.10 -6.16 6.69
N LEU A 23 18.01 -5.02 6.00
CA LEU A 23 16.78 -4.24 5.90
C LEU A 23 15.76 -4.96 5.00
N LEU A 24 16.19 -5.55 3.89
CA LEU A 24 15.32 -6.36 3.02
C LEU A 24 14.73 -7.56 3.78
N GLN A 25 15.55 -8.27 4.54
CA GLN A 25 15.08 -9.38 5.39
C GLN A 25 14.07 -8.91 6.45
N SER A 26 14.27 -7.71 7.01
CA SER A 26 13.33 -7.12 7.97
C SER A 26 12.00 -6.76 7.33
N VAL A 27 12.01 -6.25 6.09
CA VAL A 27 10.80 -5.96 5.31
C VAL A 27 10.05 -7.26 4.99
N GLU A 28 10.74 -8.29 4.52
CA GLU A 28 10.13 -9.61 4.25
C GLU A 28 9.49 -10.21 5.51
N ALA A 29 10.18 -10.12 6.65
CA ALA A 29 9.66 -10.61 7.93
C ALA A 29 8.42 -9.82 8.37
N TYR A 30 8.42 -8.50 8.17
CA TYR A 30 7.26 -7.64 8.44
C TYR A 30 6.08 -8.00 7.55
N GLU A 31 6.29 -8.13 6.24
CA GLU A 31 5.22 -8.48 5.30
C GLU A 31 4.61 -9.84 5.64
N LYS A 32 5.44 -10.84 5.95
CA LYS A 32 4.95 -12.17 6.36
C LYS A 32 4.09 -12.10 7.61
N ARG A 33 4.53 -11.35 8.63
CA ARG A 33 3.76 -11.16 9.86
C ARG A 33 2.44 -10.44 9.58
N PHE A 34 2.47 -9.42 8.74
CA PHE A 34 1.29 -8.65 8.38
C PHE A 34 0.27 -9.50 7.62
N HIS A 35 0.73 -10.31 6.64
CA HIS A 35 -0.11 -11.28 5.95
C HIS A 35 -0.74 -12.29 6.91
N GLN A 36 0.03 -12.82 7.86
CA GLN A 36 -0.53 -13.72 8.89
C GLN A 36 -1.58 -13.03 9.75
N CYS A 37 -1.43 -11.75 10.06
CA CYS A 37 -2.47 -11.00 10.77
C CYS A 37 -3.73 -10.86 9.92
N LEU A 38 -3.61 -10.53 8.63
CA LEU A 38 -4.75 -10.40 7.71
C LEU A 38 -5.47 -11.74 7.47
N GLU A 39 -4.75 -12.86 7.45
CA GLU A 39 -5.38 -14.19 7.32
C GLU A 39 -6.21 -14.57 8.55
N ASN A 40 -5.95 -13.96 9.70
CA ASN A 40 -6.55 -14.33 10.99
C ASN A 40 -7.40 -13.21 11.62
N ASP A 41 -7.65 -12.10 10.91
CA ASP A 41 -8.41 -10.96 11.43
C ASP A 41 -9.93 -11.12 11.35
N GLY A 42 -10.39 -12.20 10.69
CA GLY A 42 -11.81 -12.52 10.52
C GLY A 42 -12.48 -11.80 9.34
N ILE A 43 -11.74 -10.98 8.59
CA ILE A 43 -12.19 -10.39 7.33
C ILE A 43 -11.96 -11.42 6.22
N ASP A 44 -12.83 -11.42 5.20
CA ASP A 44 -12.58 -12.22 3.99
C ASP A 44 -11.16 -11.89 3.43
N PRO A 45 -10.30 -12.89 3.17
CA PRO A 45 -8.91 -12.64 2.76
C PRO A 45 -8.79 -11.82 1.47
N VAL A 46 -9.74 -11.96 0.53
CA VAL A 46 -9.75 -11.17 -0.70
C VAL A 46 -10.11 -9.72 -0.39
N GLN A 47 -11.11 -9.49 0.48
CA GLN A 47 -11.49 -8.16 0.95
C GLN A 47 -10.36 -7.46 1.72
N ALA A 48 -9.69 -8.17 2.64
CA ALA A 48 -8.52 -7.68 3.35
C ALA A 48 -7.40 -7.25 2.36
N ARG A 49 -7.17 -8.05 1.31
CA ARG A 49 -6.18 -7.74 0.27
C ARG A 49 -6.57 -6.52 -0.57
N ILE A 50 -7.85 -6.35 -0.91
CA ILE A 50 -8.34 -5.15 -1.61
C ILE A 50 -8.10 -3.90 -0.75
N ILE A 51 -8.41 -3.98 0.55
CA ILE A 51 -8.21 -2.86 1.48
C ILE A 51 -6.73 -2.46 1.53
N GLN A 52 -5.83 -3.44 1.69
CA GLN A 52 -4.39 -3.19 1.70
C GLN A 52 -3.91 -2.52 0.41
N LEU A 53 -4.27 -3.06 -0.76
CA LEU A 53 -3.86 -2.51 -2.05
C LEU A 53 -4.37 -1.08 -2.28
N ALA A 54 -5.57 -0.77 -1.79
CA ALA A 54 -6.13 0.58 -1.87
C ALA A 54 -5.38 1.57 -0.95
N ILE A 55 -4.99 1.13 0.26
CA ILE A 55 -4.14 1.91 1.18
C ILE A 55 -2.77 2.17 0.55
N ASP A 56 -2.14 1.14 -0.02
CA ASP A 56 -0.84 1.26 -0.69
C ASP A 56 -0.92 2.25 -1.87
N GLY A 57 -2.00 2.19 -2.65
CA GLY A 57 -2.26 3.12 -3.76
C GLY A 57 -2.48 4.56 -3.29
N LEU A 58 -3.20 4.78 -2.18
CA LEU A 58 -3.37 6.09 -1.56
C LEU A 58 -2.02 6.65 -1.10
N TRP A 59 -1.25 5.87 -0.33
CA TRP A 59 0.07 6.27 0.15
C TRP A 59 1.03 6.59 -1.01
N PHE A 60 1.04 5.73 -2.04
CA PHE A 60 1.85 5.94 -3.24
C PHE A 60 1.48 7.26 -3.93
N SER A 61 0.18 7.53 -4.07
CA SER A 61 -0.29 8.78 -4.68
C SER A 61 0.22 10.01 -3.93
N GLU A 62 0.19 9.98 -2.60
CA GLU A 62 0.64 11.07 -1.72
C GLU A 62 2.17 11.25 -1.77
N VAL A 63 2.94 10.17 -1.64
CA VAL A 63 4.40 10.22 -1.61
C VAL A 63 4.98 10.72 -2.94
N PHE A 64 4.42 10.27 -4.05
CA PHE A 64 4.90 10.66 -5.38
C PHE A 64 4.19 11.88 -5.95
N GLN A 65 3.22 12.46 -5.23
CA GLN A 65 2.41 13.59 -5.67
C GLN A 65 1.74 13.34 -7.04
N MET A 66 1.33 12.09 -7.27
CA MET A 66 0.75 11.61 -8.52
C MET A 66 -0.70 11.21 -8.32
N SER A 67 -1.63 11.81 -9.06
CA SER A 67 -3.06 11.49 -8.99
C SER A 67 -3.64 11.59 -7.58
N VAL A 68 -3.10 12.49 -6.75
CA VAL A 68 -3.54 12.70 -5.35
C VAL A 68 -5.03 13.06 -5.34
N PRO A 69 -5.88 12.28 -4.68
CA PRO A 69 -7.27 12.65 -4.49
C PRO A 69 -7.35 13.98 -3.74
N ASN A 70 -8.33 14.82 -4.06
CA ASN A 70 -8.60 15.97 -3.19
C ASN A 70 -9.03 15.48 -1.79
N GLU A 71 -8.97 16.37 -0.80
CA GLU A 71 -9.22 16.03 0.60
C GLU A 71 -10.56 15.32 0.83
N GLU A 72 -11.62 15.79 0.16
CA GLU A 72 -12.95 15.20 0.23
C GLU A 72 -12.97 13.76 -0.31
N ARG A 73 -12.41 13.52 -1.51
CA ARG A 73 -12.34 12.18 -2.10
C ARG A 73 -11.47 11.25 -1.29
N ARG A 74 -10.36 11.75 -0.74
CA ARG A 74 -9.50 10.98 0.15
C ARG A 74 -10.27 10.51 1.38
N ALA A 75 -11.03 11.40 2.02
CA ALA A 75 -11.87 11.06 3.17
C ALA A 75 -12.92 10.00 2.82
N GLN A 76 -13.58 10.14 1.66
CA GLN A 76 -14.56 9.16 1.16
C GLN A 76 -13.94 7.78 0.92
N VAL A 77 -12.74 7.72 0.34
CA VAL A 77 -12.02 6.45 0.14
C VAL A 77 -11.70 5.81 1.49
N VAL A 78 -11.13 6.57 2.44
CA VAL A 78 -10.80 6.05 3.77
C VAL A 78 -12.04 5.53 4.49
N GLU A 79 -13.15 6.26 4.47
CA GLU A 79 -14.41 5.82 5.09
C GLU A 79 -14.97 4.55 4.43
N THR A 80 -14.86 4.45 3.11
CA THR A 80 -15.26 3.24 2.36
C THR A 80 -14.43 2.04 2.79
N LEU A 81 -13.11 2.19 2.90
CA LEU A 81 -12.21 1.12 3.35
C LEU A 81 -12.50 0.71 4.79
N LEU A 82 -12.81 1.66 5.69
CA LEU A 82 -13.23 1.38 7.07
C LEU A 82 -14.60 0.69 7.15
N THR A 83 -15.50 0.98 6.22
CA THR A 83 -16.77 0.26 6.12
C THR A 83 -16.51 -1.19 5.68
N MET A 84 -15.60 -1.39 4.72
CA MET A 84 -15.18 -2.72 4.28
C MET A 84 -14.55 -3.55 5.40
N THR A 85 -13.97 -2.98 6.46
CA THR A 85 -13.50 -3.81 7.59
C THR A 85 -14.62 -4.33 8.48
N ARG A 86 -15.85 -3.82 8.31
CA ARG A 86 -17.02 -4.14 9.16
C ARG A 86 -18.08 -4.93 8.43
N SER A 87 -18.13 -4.80 7.11
CA SER A 87 -19.10 -5.52 6.28
C SER A 87 -18.59 -6.93 6.00
N LEU A 88 -18.92 -7.84 6.93
CA LEU A 88 -19.31 -9.24 6.74
C LEU A 88 -19.72 -9.81 8.12
N GLN A 89 -20.91 -9.41 8.59
CA GLN A 89 -21.80 -10.32 9.32
C GLN A 89 -22.79 -10.92 8.33
#